data_AF-A0A7X9F1L0-F1
#
_entry.id   AF-A0A7X9F1L0-F1
#
_cell.length_a   1.000
_cell.length_b   1.000
_cell.length_c   1.000
_cell.angle_alpha   90.00
_cell.angle_beta   90.00
_cell.angle_gamma   90.00
#
_symmetry.space_group_name_H-M   'P 1'
#
loop_
_entity.id
_entity.type
_entity.pdbx_description
1 polymer ?
#
loop_
_entity_poly.entity_id
_entity_poly.type
_entity_poly.pdbx_seq_one_letter_code
_entity_poly.pdbx_strand_id
1 'polypeptide(L)'
;MAKEKPACPRCKQPIYGPIAYYRNEIYHQKCFDELNRELTTETFKTQFPDNDSRILGILQWQQEIYHLNQKQEKHLATIETIMIIFVCVAGMGVIISACAALGLG
;
A
#
# COMPACT_ATOMS: atom_id res chain seq x y z
N MET A 1 -37.97 24.72 0.00
CA MET A 1 -37.39 24.27 -1.27
C MET A 1 -36.70 22.94 -1.03
N ALA A 2 -37.23 21.84 -1.57
CA ALA A 2 -36.58 20.54 -1.44
C ALA A 2 -35.28 20.57 -2.25
N LYS A 3 -34.12 20.42 -1.59
CA LYS A 3 -32.85 20.21 -2.29
C LYS A 3 -32.97 18.89 -3.04
N GLU A 4 -33.12 18.93 -4.35
CA GLU A 4 -33.08 17.74 -5.19
C GLU A 4 -31.75 17.04 -4.95
N LYS A 5 -31.82 15.77 -4.54
CA LYS A 5 -30.63 14.99 -4.27
C LYS A 5 -30.04 14.55 -5.60
N PRO A 6 -28.70 14.59 -5.75
CA PRO A 6 -28.07 14.08 -6.96
C PRO A 6 -28.43 12.61 -7.15
N ALA A 7 -28.77 12.24 -8.38
CA ALA A 7 -29.05 10.87 -8.77
C ALA A 7 -27.77 10.20 -9.27
N CYS A 8 -27.56 8.94 -8.91
CA CYS A 8 -26.42 8.16 -9.37
C CYS A 8 -26.57 7.86 -10.88
N PRO A 9 -25.57 8.19 -11.73
CA PRO A 9 -25.64 7.94 -13.17
C PRO A 9 -25.83 6.47 -13.53
N ARG A 10 -25.32 5.55 -12.71
CA ARG A 10 -25.37 4.09 -12.96
C ARG A 10 -26.74 3.49 -12.65
N CYS A 11 -27.23 3.63 -11.42
CA CYS A 11 -28.49 2.99 -10.99
C CYS A 11 -29.71 3.91 -11.09
N LYS A 12 -29.54 5.18 -11.45
CA LYS A 12 -30.58 6.23 -11.56
C LYS A 12 -31.36 6.51 -10.26
N GLN A 13 -30.92 5.95 -9.13
CA GLN A 13 -31.52 6.19 -7.83
C GLN A 13 -30.90 7.43 -7.15
N PRO A 14 -31.66 8.16 -6.33
CA PRO A 14 -31.13 9.26 -5.55
C PRO A 14 -30.05 8.77 -4.59
N ILE A 15 -29.03 9.58 -4.36
CA ILE A 15 -27.88 9.20 -3.56
C ILE A 15 -28.16 9.49 -2.08
N TYR A 16 -28.00 8.46 -1.26
CA TYR A 16 -28.07 8.52 0.20
C TYR A 16 -26.86 7.75 0.75
N GLY A 17 -26.10 8.38 1.65
CA GLY A 17 -24.93 7.75 2.28
C GLY A 17 -23.62 7.96 1.51
N PRO A 18 -22.69 6.99 1.54
CA PRO A 18 -21.34 7.13 0.99
C PRO A 18 -21.33 7.34 -0.52
N ILE A 19 -20.51 8.30 -0.97
CA ILE A 19 -20.43 8.73 -2.36
C ILE A 19 -19.00 8.64 -2.88
N ALA A 20 -18.88 8.37 -4.18
CA ALA A 20 -17.64 8.44 -4.92
C ALA A 20 -17.78 9.43 -6.08
N TYR A 21 -16.74 10.19 -6.34
CA TYR A 21 -16.69 11.18 -7.41
C TYR A 21 -15.82 10.69 -8.55
N TYR A 22 -16.34 10.75 -9.78
CA TYR A 22 -15.61 10.38 -10.98
C TYR A 22 -16.05 11.22 -12.16
N ARG A 23 -15.09 11.84 -12.87
CA ARG A 23 -15.33 12.68 -14.07
C ARG A 23 -16.49 13.68 -13.90
N ASN A 24 -16.51 14.39 -12.78
CA ASN A 24 -17.54 15.38 -12.40
C ASN A 24 -18.94 14.81 -12.12
N GLU A 25 -19.08 13.49 -12.00
CA GLU A 25 -20.33 12.84 -11.63
C GLU A 25 -20.22 12.20 -10.24
N ILE A 26 -21.37 12.05 -9.57
CA ILE A 26 -21.48 11.47 -8.24
C ILE A 26 -22.12 10.10 -8.34
N TYR A 27 -21.46 9.09 -7.78
CA TYR A 27 -21.91 7.71 -7.77
C TYR A 27 -22.12 7.24 -6.32
N HIS A 28 -22.99 6.26 -6.12
CA HIS A 28 -22.92 5.46 -4.89
C HIS A 28 -21.57 4.75 -4.85
N GLN A 29 -20.98 4.62 -3.66
CA GLN A 29 -19.70 3.91 -3.50
C GLN A 29 -19.71 2.54 -4.20
N LYS A 30 -20.74 1.73 -3.96
CA LYS A 30 -20.89 0.41 -4.60
C LYS A 30 -20.97 0.48 -6.12
N CYS A 31 -21.73 1.44 -6.65
CA CYS A 31 -21.85 1.65 -8.10
C CYS A 31 -20.53 2.08 -8.74
N PHE A 32 -19.73 2.85 -8.00
CA PHE A 32 -18.40 3.22 -8.44
C PHE A 32 -17.43 2.05 -8.38
N ASP A 33 -17.49 1.21 -7.34
CA ASP A 33 -16.62 0.02 -7.24
C ASP A 33 -16.86 -0.96 -8.39
N GLU A 34 -18.13 -1.17 -8.77
CA GLU A 34 -18.48 -1.97 -9.95
C GLU A 34 -17.97 -1.34 -11.25
N LEU A 35 -18.12 -0.02 -11.40
CA LEU A 35 -17.62 0.73 -12.57
C LEU A 35 -16.10 0.65 -12.66
N ASN A 36 -15.41 0.80 -11.53
CA ASN A 36 -13.97 0.76 -11.45
C ASN A 36 -13.46 -0.64 -11.83
N ARG A 37 -14.15 -1.70 -11.39
CA ARG A 37 -13.84 -3.09 -11.78
C ARG A 37 -14.01 -3.32 -13.28
N GLU A 38 -15.08 -2.80 -13.88
CA GLU A 38 -15.30 -2.87 -15.33
C GLU A 38 -14.18 -2.14 -16.09
N LEU A 39 -13.87 -0.91 -15.69
CA LEU A 39 -12.78 -0.11 -16.28
C LEU A 39 -11.42 -0.78 -16.16
N THR A 40 -11.09 -1.39 -15.01
CA THR A 40 -9.83 -2.12 -14.86
C THR A 40 -9.80 -3.36 -15.74
N THR A 41 -10.93 -4.07 -15.85
CA THR A 41 -11.03 -5.25 -16.71
C THR A 41 -10.89 -4.90 -18.18
N GLU A 42 -11.53 -3.82 -18.63
CA GLU A 42 -11.41 -3.33 -20.00
C GLU A 42 -10.00 -2.82 -20.29
N THR A 43 -9.44 -2.00 -19.41
CA THR A 43 -8.06 -1.50 -19.55
C THR A 43 -7.07 -2.66 -19.63
N PHE A 44 -7.21 -3.66 -18.77
CA PHE A 44 -6.36 -4.85 -18.79
C PHE A 44 -6.51 -5.67 -20.08
N LYS A 45 -7.72 -5.82 -20.61
CA LYS A 45 -7.96 -6.47 -21.92
C LYS A 45 -7.40 -5.66 -23.08
N THR A 46 -7.48 -4.33 -23.04
CA THR A 46 -6.94 -3.48 -24.11
C THR A 46 -5.41 -3.41 -24.08
N GLN A 47 -4.82 -3.42 -22.88
CA GLN A 47 -3.38 -3.35 -22.69
C GLN A 47 -2.71 -4.70 -22.97
N PHE A 48 -3.45 -5.80 -22.81
CA PHE A 48 -3.01 -7.16 -23.09
C PHE A 48 -4.10 -7.91 -23.88
N PRO A 49 -4.18 -7.70 -25.20
CA PRO A 49 -5.26 -8.23 -26.04
C PRO A 49 -5.18 -9.74 -26.25
N ASP A 50 -3.99 -10.33 -26.21
CA ASP A 50 -3.79 -11.78 -26.33
C ASP A 50 -3.54 -12.44 -24.96
N ASN A 51 -3.92 -13.71 -24.84
CA ASN A 51 -3.82 -14.45 -23.59
C ASN A 51 -2.38 -14.65 -23.13
N ASP A 52 -1.41 -14.73 -24.04
CA ASP A 52 -0.02 -14.98 -23.71
C ASP A 52 0.61 -13.73 -23.07
N SER A 53 0.32 -12.54 -23.60
CA SER A 53 0.71 -11.25 -23.03
C SER A 53 0.05 -10.98 -21.68
N ARG A 54 -1.18 -11.47 -21.46
CA ARG A 54 -1.84 -11.38 -20.13
C ARG A 54 -1.11 -12.23 -19.09
N ILE A 55 -0.69 -13.44 -19.47
CA ILE A 55 0.08 -14.33 -18.60
C ILE A 55 1.45 -13.71 -18.30
N LEU A 56 2.15 -13.20 -19.32
CA LEU A 56 3.43 -12.54 -19.14
C LEU A 56 3.34 -11.29 -18.26
N GLY A 57 2.30 -10.47 -18.42
CA GLY A 57 2.05 -9.31 -17.58
C GLY A 57 1.80 -9.67 -16.11
N ILE A 58 1.03 -10.74 -15.85
CA ILE A 58 0.81 -11.26 -14.49
C ILE A 58 2.11 -11.78 -13.87
N LEU A 59 2.89 -12.54 -14.64
CA LEU A 59 4.18 -13.09 -14.19
C LEU A 59 5.18 -11.98 -13.86
N GLN A 60 5.26 -10.95 -14.71
CA GLN A 60 6.14 -9.80 -14.48
C GLN A 60 5.75 -9.05 -13.20
N TRP A 61 4.45 -8.83 -12.97
CA TRP A 61 3.98 -8.16 -11.76
C TRP A 61 4.24 -8.98 -10.48
N GLN A 62 4.07 -10.31 -10.54
CA GLN A 62 4.44 -11.19 -9.42
C GLN A 62 5.94 -11.12 -9.11
N GLN A 63 6.79 -11.04 -10.13
CA GLN A 63 8.23 -10.94 -9.96
C GLN A 63 8.63 -9.59 -9.32
N GLU A 64 8.00 -8.49 -9.73
CA GLU A 64 8.22 -7.17 -9.10
C GLU A 64 7.82 -7.16 -7.62
N ILE A 65 6.67 -7.74 -7.27
CA ILE A 65 6.21 -7.85 -5.87
C ILE A 65 7.20 -8.66 -5.04
N TYR A 66 7.68 -9.79 -5.58
CA TYR A 66 8.68 -10.62 -4.90
C TYR A 66 9.96 -9.83 -4.60
N HIS A 67 10.47 -9.07 -5.57
CA HIS A 67 11.66 -8.25 -5.38
C HIS A 67 11.45 -7.11 -4.37
N LEU A 68 10.27 -6.48 -4.36
CA LEU A 68 9.94 -5.43 -3.40
C LEU A 68 9.88 -5.98 -1.96
N ASN A 69 9.27 -7.15 -1.76
CA ASN A 69 9.22 -7.80 -0.46
C ASN A 69 10.63 -8.18 0.04
N GLN A 70 11.47 -8.76 -0.83
CA GLN A 70 12.86 -9.07 -0.48
C GLN A 70 13.66 -7.82 -0.10
N LYS A 71 13.41 -6.69 -0.77
CA LYS A 71 14.07 -5.42 -0.45
C LYS A 71 13.62 -4.90 0.92
N GLN A 72 12.34 -5.04 1.27
CA GLN A 72 11.85 -4.67 2.60
C GLN A 72 12.45 -5.54 3.70
N GLU A 73 12.53 -6.86 3.51
CA GLU A 73 13.18 -7.77 4.48
C GLU A 73 14.63 -7.40 4.75
N LYS A 74 15.40 -7.05 3.71
CA LYS A 74 16.80 -6.60 3.85
C LYS A 74 16.91 -5.29 4.63
N HIS A 75 16.00 -4.34 4.40
CA HIS A 75 15.96 -3.10 5.16
C HIS A 75 15.60 -3.34 6.63
N LEU A 76 14.65 -4.22 6.91
CA LEU A 76 14.26 -4.58 8.27
C LEU A 76 15.42 -5.26 9.02
N ALA A 77 16.07 -6.23 8.40
CA ALA A 77 17.25 -6.91 8.97
C ALA A 77 18.41 -5.94 9.24
N THR A 78 18.59 -4.93 8.38
CA THR A 78 19.61 -3.88 8.59
C THR A 78 19.27 -3.01 9.80
N ILE A 79 18.01 -2.62 9.95
CA ILE A 79 17.54 -1.83 11.10
C ILE A 79 17.68 -2.63 12.39
N GLU A 80 17.28 -3.91 12.42
CA GLU A 80 17.47 -4.78 13.58
C GLU A 80 18.95 -4.90 13.98
N THR A 81 19.84 -5.09 12.99
CA THR A 81 21.28 -5.15 13.23
C THR A 81 21.82 -3.84 13.80
N ILE A 82 21.40 -2.69 13.27
CA ILE A 82 21.80 -1.36 13.79
C ILE A 82 21.27 -1.15 15.21
N MET A 83 20.03 -1.56 15.50
CA MET A 83 19.47 -1.47 16.86
C MET A 83 20.23 -2.36 17.84
N ILE A 84 20.58 -3.59 17.46
CA ILE A 84 21.39 -4.49 18.29
C ILE A 84 22.77 -3.87 18.55
N ILE A 85 23.45 -3.34 17.53
CA ILE A 85 24.75 -2.67 17.69
C ILE A 85 24.62 -1.45 18.60
N PHE A 86 23.58 -0.63 18.44
CA PHE A 86 23.36 0.55 19.28
C PHE A 86 23.11 0.17 20.75
N VAL A 87 22.32 -0.89 21.01
CA VAL A 87 22.10 -1.43 22.36
C VAL A 87 23.39 -2.00 22.95
N CYS A 88 24.20 -2.71 22.16
CA CYS A 88 25.49 -3.24 22.61
C CYS A 88 26.50 -2.13 22.93
N VAL A 89 26.58 -1.08 22.11
CA VAL A 89 27.48 0.07 22.34
C VAL A 89 27.01 0.91 23.52
N ALA A 90 25.70 1.16 23.64
CA ALA A 90 25.13 1.85 24.80
C ALA A 90 25.35 1.04 26.09
N GLY A 91 25.15 -0.28 26.05
CA GLY A 91 25.41 -1.19 27.18
C GLY A 91 26.87 -1.23 27.60
N MET A 92 27.82 -1.22 26.65
CA MET A 92 29.25 -1.11 26.94
C MET A 92 29.64 0.27 27.53
N GLY A 93 28.94 1.34 27.17
CA GLY A 93 29.11 2.67 27.78
C GLY A 93 28.75 2.70 29.27
N VAL A 94 27.78 1.89 29.72
CA VAL A 94 27.43 1.78 31.14
C VAL A 94 28.47 0.95 31.92
N ILE A 95 29.09 -0.04 31.28
CA ILE A 95 30.11 -0.90 31.91
C ILE A 95 31.42 -0.15 32.13
N ILE A 96 31.86 0.69 31.17
CA ILE A 96 33.07 1.51 31.33
C ILE A 96 32.86 2.58 32.42
N SER A 97 31.66 3.14 32.55
CA SER A 97 31.33 4.10 33.60
C SER A 97 31.27 3.46 35.01
N ALA A 98 30.97 2.16 35.12
CA ALA A 98 30.99 1.45 36.40
C ALA A 98 32.41 1.13 36.88
N CYS A 99 33.35 0.89 35.96
CA CYS A 99 34.77 0.67 36.29
C CYS A 99 35.48 1.96 36.74
N ALA A 100 35.10 3.13 36.21
CA ALA A 100 35.67 4.41 36.64
C ALA A 100 35.22 4.85 38.05
N ALA A 101 34.06 4.38 38.53
CA ALA A 101 33.54 4.71 39.85
C ALA A 101 34.13 3.86 41.01
N LEU A 102 34.78 2.73 40.69
CA LEU A 102 35.33 1.80 41.70
C LEU A 102 36.85 1.90 41.90
N GLY A 103 37.52 2.87 41.26
CA GLY A 103 38.89 3.27 41.63
C GLY A 103 39.90 2.11 41.72
N LEU A 104 40.02 1.30 40.68
CA LEU A 104 41.17 0.41 40.48
C LEU A 104 42.05 1.01 39.38
N GLY A 105 42.78 2.07 39.76
CA GLY A 105 43.93 2.62 39.06
C GLY A 105 45.14 2.57 39.97
#